data_AF-A0A0G8BTN0-F1
#
_entry.id   AF-A0A0G8BTN0-F1
#
_cell.length_a   1.000
_cell.length_b   1.000
_cell.length_c   1.000
_cell.angle_alpha   90.00
_cell.angle_beta   90.00
_cell.angle_gamma   90.00
#
_symmetry.space_group_name_H-M   'P 1'
#
loop_
_entity.id
_entity.type
_entity.pdbx_description
1 polymer ?
#
loop_
_entity_poly.entity_id
_entity_poly.type
_entity_poly.pdbx_seq_one_letter_code
_entity_poly.pdbx_strand_id
1 'polypeptide(L)' 'MVDRKGYTPDHFSVQKAWKDKFFNENILNHSKAIAFLLEEGEIMNYLQQSNTKESVNFFDNYEQALIWLNEYQI' A
#
# COMPACT_ATOMS: atom_id res chain seq x y z
N MET A 1 -9.21 14.82 34.39
CA MET A 1 -9.55 13.80 33.37
C MET A 1 -9.71 14.55 32.07
N VAL A 2 -8.81 14.34 31.09
CA VAL A 2 -8.86 15.05 29.82
C VAL A 2 -9.94 14.44 28.96
N ASP A 3 -10.95 15.24 28.64
CA ASP A 3 -12.10 14.87 27.83
C ASP A 3 -11.65 14.68 26.37
N ARG A 4 -11.47 13.43 25.95
CA ARG A 4 -11.12 13.07 24.57
C ARG A 4 -12.37 13.22 23.71
N LYS A 5 -12.65 14.45 23.27
CA LYS A 5 -13.64 14.72 22.23
C LYS A 5 -13.32 13.84 21.01
N GLY A 6 -14.35 13.10 20.58
CA GLY A 6 -14.28 12.00 19.62
C GLY A 6 -13.47 12.32 18.38
N TYR A 7 -12.40 11.55 18.21
CA TYR A 7 -11.73 11.38 16.94
C TYR A 7 -12.69 10.66 15.99
N THR A 8 -13.32 11.40 15.08
CA THR A 8 -14.05 10.79 13.96
C THR A 8 -13.04 10.28 12.94
N PRO A 9 -13.04 8.98 12.60
CA PRO A 9 -12.04 8.41 11.71
C PRO A 9 -12.29 8.80 10.25
N ASP A 10 -12.01 10.05 9.88
CA ASP A 10 -11.85 10.41 8.45
C ASP A 10 -10.60 9.76 7.83
N HIS A 11 -9.70 9.21 8.67
CA HIS A 11 -8.58 8.36 8.23
C HIS A 11 -9.02 7.07 7.51
N PHE A 12 -10.21 6.55 7.78
CA PHE A 12 -10.73 5.35 7.11
C PHE A 12 -11.19 5.64 5.67
N SER A 13 -11.59 6.88 5.38
CA SER A 13 -12.10 7.31 4.07
C SER A 13 -10.98 7.37 3.03
N VAL A 14 -9.80 7.86 3.44
CA VAL A 14 -8.61 7.92 2.57
C VAL A 14 -8.11 6.50 2.28
N GLN A 15 -8.02 5.63 3.29
CA GLN A 15 -7.64 4.22 3.08
C GLN A 15 -8.54 3.52 2.06
N LYS A 16 -9.87 3.71 2.14
CA LYS A 16 -10.81 3.10 1.21
C LYS A 16 -10.65 3.63 -0.21
N ALA A 17 -10.55 4.95 -0.38
CA ALA A 17 -10.39 5.57 -1.70
C ALA A 17 -9.08 5.18 -2.39
N TRP A 18 -7.99 5.06 -1.62
CA TRP A 18 -6.70 4.60 -2.14
C TRP A 18 -6.75 3.12 -2.48
N LYS A 19 -7.37 2.31 -1.61
CA LYS A 19 -7.53 0.87 -1.85
C LYS A 19 -8.30 0.62 -3.15
N ASP A 20 -9.45 1.25 -3.34
CA ASP A 20 -10.29 1.03 -4.53
C ASP A 20 -9.61 1.51 -5.83
N LYS A 21 -8.73 2.51 -5.76
CA LYS A 21 -8.07 3.11 -6.93
C LYS A 21 -6.79 2.37 -7.35
N PHE A 22 -5.96 1.98 -6.37
CA PHE A 22 -4.67 1.32 -6.63
C PHE A 22 -4.77 -0.21 -6.68
N PHE A 23 -5.74 -0.79 -5.97
CA PHE A 23 -6.02 -2.23 -5.99
C PHE A 23 -7.20 -2.57 -6.88
N ASN A 24 -7.47 -1.74 -7.88
CA ASN A 24 -8.43 -2.09 -8.92
C ASN A 24 -7.98 -3.41 -9.56
N GLU A 25 -8.86 -4.42 -9.52
CA GLU A 25 -8.56 -5.77 -9.99
C GLU A 25 -8.04 -5.79 -11.42
N ASN A 26 -8.48 -4.85 -12.27
CA ASN A 26 -7.99 -4.74 -13.64
C ASN A 26 -6.50 -4.40 -13.69
N ILE A 27 -6.03 -3.44 -12.88
CA ILE A 27 -4.61 -3.08 -12.85
C ILE A 27 -3.79 -4.23 -12.28
N LEU A 28 -4.29 -4.85 -11.21
CA LEU A 28 -3.60 -5.96 -10.55
C LEU A 28 -3.52 -7.23 -11.41
N ASN A 29 -4.54 -7.53 -12.20
CA ASN A 29 -4.60 -8.76 -12.99
C ASN A 29 -3.89 -8.63 -14.36
N HIS A 30 -3.65 -7.41 -14.84
CA HIS A 30 -2.92 -7.15 -16.08
C HIS A 30 -1.45 -6.74 -15.86
N SER A 31 -1.02 -6.62 -14.59
CA SER A 31 0.35 -6.27 -14.22
C SER A 31 1.11 -7.50 -13.73
N LYS A 32 2.37 -7.66 -14.13
CA LYS A 32 3.23 -8.77 -13.67
C LYS A 32 3.67 -8.59 -12.22
N ALA A 33 4.05 -7.36 -11.87
CA ALA A 33 4.41 -6.95 -10.53
C ALA A 33 4.11 -5.45 -10.36
N ILE A 34 3.86 -5.01 -9.12
CA ILE A 34 3.64 -3.61 -8.76
C ILE A 34 4.44 -3.30 -7.50
N ALA A 35 5.25 -2.24 -7.57
CA ALA A 35 5.93 -1.68 -6.41
C ALA A 35 5.35 -0.31 -6.06
N PHE A 36 4.88 -0.13 -4.83
CA PHE A 36 4.44 1.15 -4.31
C PHE A 36 5.57 1.80 -3.51
N LEU A 37 6.01 2.99 -3.94
CA LEU A 37 6.98 3.80 -3.20
C LEU A 37 6.24 4.82 -2.33
N LEU A 38 6.38 4.72 -1.01
CA LEU A 38 5.65 5.49 0.00
C LEU A 38 6.60 5.92 1.10
N GLU A 39 6.28 6.99 1.83
CA GLU A 39 7.04 7.32 3.04
C GLU A 39 6.87 6.23 4.12
N GLU A 40 7.94 5.99 4.89
CA GLU A 40 7.89 5.10 6.04
C GLU A 40 6.84 5.59 7.05
N GLY A 41 5.97 4.69 7.51
CA GLY A 41 4.96 5.05 8.49
C GLY A 41 3.84 4.02 8.63
N GLU A 42 2.83 4.39 9.42
CA GLU A 42 1.71 3.51 9.76
C GLU A 42 0.92 3.01 8.53
N ILE A 43 0.84 3.84 7.48
CA ILE A 43 0.16 3.47 6.24
C ILE A 43 0.91 2.36 5.51
N MET A 44 2.23 2.45 5.39
CA MET A 44 3.06 1.41 4.76
C MET A 44 2.95 0.09 5.51
N ASN A 45 3.05 0.12 6.84
CA ASN A 45 2.90 -1.07 7.69
C ASN A 45 1.53 -1.73 7.52
N TYR A 46 0.45 -0.92 7.50
CA TYR A 46 -0.90 -1.42 7.30
C TYR A 46 -1.07 -2.05 5.90
N LEU A 47 -0.51 -1.43 4.86
CA LEU A 47 -0.59 -1.95 3.48
C LEU A 47 0.20 -3.26 3.34
N GLN A 48 1.39 -3.35 3.92
CA GLN A 48 2.18 -4.59 3.94
C GLN A 48 1.44 -5.73 4.66
N GLN A 49 0.83 -5.46 5.81
CA GLN A 49 0.07 -6.47 6.57
C GLN A 49 -1.24 -6.90 5.89
N SER A 50 -1.89 -5.99 5.17
CA SER A 50 -3.16 -6.28 4.47
C SER A 50 -2.97 -6.80 3.04
N ASN A 51 -1.73 -6.84 2.54
CA ASN A 51 -1.42 -7.34 1.22
C ASN A 51 -1.56 -8.86 1.14
N THR A 52 -2.33 -9.34 0.17
CA THR A 52 -2.53 -10.77 -0.09
C THR A 52 -1.93 -11.20 -1.43
N LYS A 53 -1.26 -10.30 -2.16
CA LYS A 53 -0.70 -10.56 -3.49
C LYS A 53 0.82 -10.44 -3.44
N GLU A 54 1.51 -11.54 -3.73
CA GLU A 54 2.99 -11.57 -3.84
C GLU A 54 3.52 -10.68 -4.96
N SER A 55 2.71 -10.46 -6.01
CA SER A 55 3.01 -9.55 -7.11
C SER A 55 2.89 -8.07 -6.75
N VAL A 56 2.56 -7.73 -5.51
CA VAL A 56 2.48 -6.35 -5.02
C VAL A 56 3.39 -6.21 -3.82
N ASN A 57 4.23 -5.17 -3.80
CA ASN A 57 5.07 -4.89 -2.64
C ASN A 57 5.20 -3.38 -2.39
N PHE A 58 5.58 -3.00 -1.18
CA PHE A 58 5.63 -1.62 -0.71
C PHE A 58 7.04 -1.31 -0.19
N PHE A 59 7.56 -0.16 -0.60
CA PHE A 59 8.92 0.28 -0.33
C PHE A 59 8.93 1.74 0.07
N ASP A 60 9.92 2.14 0.85
CA ASP A 60 10.30 3.52 1.14
C ASP A 60 11.56 3.96 0.37
N ASN A 61 12.32 2.98 -0.12
CA ASN A 61 13.52 3.18 -0.92
C ASN A 61 13.28 2.85 -2.40
N TYR A 62 13.55 3.82 -3.26
CA TYR A 62 13.39 3.68 -4.71
C TYR A 62 14.28 2.59 -5.33
N GLU A 63 15.56 2.52 -4.91
CA GLU A 63 16.50 1.55 -5.48
C GLU A 63 16.09 0.12 -5.15
N GLN A 64 15.64 -0.12 -3.92
CA GLN A 64 15.12 -1.43 -3.51
C GLN A 64 13.86 -1.82 -4.29
N ALA A 65 12.94 -0.88 -4.49
CA ALA A 65 11.75 -1.11 -5.30
C ALA A 65 12.10 -1.49 -6.75
N LEU A 66 13.07 -0.80 -7.33
CA LEU A 66 13.53 -1.04 -8.70
C LEU A 66 14.24 -2.39 -8.83
N ILE A 67 15.11 -2.75 -7.89
CA ILE A 67 15.77 -4.06 -7.87
C ILE A 67 14.73 -5.17 -7.77
N TRP A 68 13.79 -5.06 -6.82
CA TRP A 68 12.73 -6.05 -6.65
C TRP A 68 11.88 -6.23 -7.91
N LEU A 69 11.51 -5.14 -8.60
CA LEU A 69 10.78 -5.22 -9.86
C LEU A 69 11.57 -5.92 -10.97
N ASN A 70 12.88 -5.71 -11.05
CA ASN A 70 13.73 -6.34 -12.07
C ASN A 70 13.96 -7.83 -11.80
N GLU A 71 14.02 -8.21 -10.53
CA GLU A 71 14.24 -9.59 -10.09
C GLU A 71 12.94 -10.40 -10.02
N TYR A 72 11.77 -9.74 -10.08
CA TYR A 72 10.48 -10.41 -10.02
C TYR A 72 10.29 -11.33 -11.24
N GLN A 73 10.40 -12.64 -11.01
CA GLN A 73 10.13 -13.68 -11.99
C GLN A 73 8.81 -14.39 -11.64
N ILE A 74 8.01 -14.68 -12.68
CA ILE A 74 6.70 -15.36 -12.59
C ILE A 74 6.91 -16.87 -12.51
#